data_AF-A0A7Y3UMV5-F1
#
_entry.id   AF-A0A7Y3UMV5-F1
#
_cell.length_a   1.000
_cell.length_b   1.000
_cell.length_c   1.000
_cell.angle_alpha   90.00
_cell.angle_beta   90.00
_cell.angle_gamma   90.00
#
_symmetry.space_group_name_H-M   'P 1'
#
loop_
_entity.id
_entity.type
_entity.pdbx_description
1 polymer ?
#
loop_
_entity_poly.entity_id
_entity_poly.type
_entity_poly.pdbx_seq_one_letter_code
_entity_poly.pdbx_strand_id
1 'polypeptide(L)'
;MKIFMHVVSLVFIYGENKEYEKAERLFIEGLEIAPKNPLLYLALGQMHDKRTEYSTAIGYYQKVIAFTDDEVKKDFEDMNQYYHKLMKYYPDSLVKAKEVAEKYLNRDYKKLGMQKDEAGEDPVVQTLASHKGAEISEERSY
;
A
#
# COMPACT_ATOMS: atom_id res chain seq x y z
N MET A 1 11.67 -12.96 -11.52
CA MET A 1 10.52 -12.59 -12.37
C MET A 1 9.21 -13.32 -12.04
N LYS A 2 9.20 -14.41 -11.25
CA LYS A 2 7.95 -15.11 -10.89
C LYS A 2 7.10 -14.35 -9.86
N ILE A 3 7.71 -13.81 -8.80
CA ILE A 3 6.98 -13.20 -7.67
C ILE A 3 6.06 -12.04 -8.11
N PHE A 4 6.58 -11.11 -8.93
CA PHE A 4 5.83 -9.91 -9.31
C PHE A 4 4.61 -10.20 -10.20
N MET A 5 4.76 -11.07 -11.20
CA MET A 5 3.67 -11.47 -12.09
C MET A 5 2.66 -12.36 -11.36
N HIS A 6 3.11 -13.15 -10.38
CA HIS A 6 2.21 -13.91 -9.51
C HIS A 6 1.39 -12.99 -8.61
N VAL A 7 1.93 -11.96 -7.97
CA VAL A 7 1.16 -11.08 -7.06
C VAL A 7 -0.05 -10.42 -7.76
N VAL A 8 0.14 -9.88 -8.97
CA VAL A 8 -0.96 -9.27 -9.75
C VAL A 8 -2.01 -10.32 -10.16
N SER A 9 -1.58 -11.54 -10.49
CA SER A 9 -2.48 -12.63 -10.87
C SER A 9 -3.24 -13.17 -9.67
N LEU A 10 -2.60 -13.23 -8.50
CA LEU A 10 -3.13 -13.81 -7.27
C LEU A 10 -4.20 -12.92 -6.64
N VAL A 11 -4.05 -11.59 -6.67
CA VAL A 11 -5.08 -10.63 -6.20
C VAL A 11 -6.43 -10.83 -6.89
N PHE A 12 -6.42 -11.25 -8.16
CA PHE A 12 -7.64 -11.50 -8.94
C PHE A 12 -8.26 -12.89 -8.74
N ILE A 13 -7.53 -13.85 -8.17
CA ILE A 13 -7.91 -15.28 -8.18
C ILE A 13 -8.58 -15.76 -6.89
N TYR A 14 -8.40 -15.10 -5.75
CA TYR A 14 -8.89 -15.64 -4.48
C TYR A 14 -10.39 -15.36 -4.27
N GLY A 15 -11.20 -16.42 -4.36
CA GLY A 15 -12.65 -16.41 -4.18
C GLY A 15 -13.17 -17.28 -3.02
N GLU A 16 -12.34 -18.15 -2.44
CA GLU A 16 -12.73 -19.11 -1.39
C GLU A 16 -11.90 -18.92 -0.11
N ASN A 17 -12.50 -19.14 1.07
CA ASN A 17 -11.85 -18.94 2.38
C ASN A 17 -10.45 -19.56 2.44
N LYS A 18 -10.33 -20.86 2.12
CA LYS A 18 -9.07 -21.63 2.12
C LYS A 18 -7.95 -21.05 1.27
N GLU A 19 -8.30 -20.25 0.27
CA GLU A 19 -7.31 -19.63 -0.60
C GLU A 19 -6.86 -18.27 -0.07
N TYR A 20 -7.70 -17.55 0.67
CA TYR A 20 -7.30 -16.32 1.35
C TYR A 20 -6.22 -16.57 2.41
N GLU A 21 -6.28 -17.62 3.22
CA GLU A 21 -5.19 -17.84 4.21
C GLU A 21 -3.87 -18.25 3.54
N LYS A 22 -3.92 -18.89 2.37
CA LYS A 22 -2.72 -19.17 1.57
C LYS A 22 -2.16 -17.88 0.96
N ALA A 23 -3.04 -17.03 0.42
CA ALA A 23 -2.69 -15.72 -0.12
C ALA A 23 -2.00 -14.86 0.94
N GLU A 24 -2.60 -14.77 2.12
CA GLU A 24 -2.10 -14.01 3.25
C GLU A 24 -0.68 -14.43 3.61
N ARG A 25 -0.43 -15.74 3.75
CA ARG A 25 0.91 -16.27 4.02
C ARG A 25 1.91 -15.89 2.93
N LEU A 26 1.55 -16.07 1.65
CA LEU A 26 2.43 -15.72 0.53
C LEU A 26 2.77 -14.23 0.50
N PHE A 27 1.81 -13.36 0.83
CA PHE A 27 2.05 -11.93 0.89
C PHE A 27 2.92 -11.55 2.09
N ILE A 28 2.72 -12.17 3.25
CA ILE A 28 3.56 -11.97 4.44
C ILE A 28 4.99 -12.44 4.20
N GLU A 29 5.19 -13.64 3.64
CA GLU A 29 6.52 -14.13 3.23
C GLU A 29 7.16 -13.19 2.19
N GLY A 30 6.35 -12.64 1.28
CA GLY A 30 6.81 -11.62 0.33
C GLY A 30 7.31 -10.34 1.01
N LEU A 31 6.65 -9.93 2.11
CA LEU A 31 7.05 -8.76 2.90
C LEU A 31 8.32 -9.00 3.73
N GLU A 32 8.65 -10.25 4.07
CA GLU A 32 9.96 -10.57 4.69
C GLU A 32 11.12 -10.30 3.72
N ILE A 33 10.86 -10.41 2.41
CA ILE A 33 11.84 -10.22 1.35
C ILE A 33 11.86 -8.75 0.86
N ALA A 34 10.69 -8.14 0.73
CA ALA A 34 10.52 -6.77 0.22
C ALA A 34 9.55 -5.99 1.13
N PRO A 35 10.01 -5.59 2.34
CA PRO A 35 9.16 -4.98 3.36
C PRO A 35 8.62 -3.62 2.96
N LYS A 36 9.15 -2.97 1.92
CA LYS A 36 8.66 -1.66 1.44
C LYS A 36 8.01 -1.75 0.07
N ASN A 37 7.46 -2.92 -0.27
CA ASN A 37 6.74 -3.13 -1.51
C ASN A 37 5.26 -2.73 -1.39
N PRO A 38 4.83 -1.56 -1.91
CA PRO A 38 3.46 -1.06 -1.77
C PRO A 38 2.41 -2.00 -2.37
N LEU A 39 2.77 -2.83 -3.35
CA LEU A 39 1.82 -3.76 -3.98
C LEU A 39 1.45 -4.93 -3.08
N LEU A 40 2.36 -5.37 -2.20
CA LEU A 40 2.07 -6.43 -1.23
C LEU A 40 1.08 -5.92 -0.17
N TYR A 41 1.26 -4.68 0.29
CA TYR A 41 0.30 -4.03 1.19
C TYR A 41 -1.05 -3.80 0.50
N LEU A 42 -1.05 -3.39 -0.77
CA LEU A 42 -2.28 -3.25 -1.55
C LEU A 42 -3.04 -4.58 -1.68
N ALA A 43 -2.32 -5.66 -1.98
CA ALA A 43 -2.87 -7.01 -2.12
C ALA A 43 -3.48 -7.51 -0.80
N LEU A 44 -2.80 -7.32 0.32
CA LEU A 44 -3.31 -7.62 1.66
C LEU A 44 -4.58 -6.81 1.96
N GLY A 45 -4.58 -5.51 1.69
CA GLY A 45 -5.76 -4.67 1.88
C GLY A 45 -6.96 -5.16 1.08
N GLN A 46 -6.77 -5.48 -0.20
CA GLN A 46 -7.83 -6.01 -1.08
C GLN A 46 -8.34 -7.37 -0.63
N MET A 47 -7.47 -8.23 -0.11
CA MET A 47 -7.83 -9.52 0.45
C MET A 47 -8.72 -9.37 1.69
N HIS A 48 -8.32 -8.53 2.66
CA HIS A 48 -9.13 -8.28 3.85
C HIS A 48 -10.46 -7.59 3.52
N ASP A 49 -10.48 -6.68 2.54
CA ASP A 49 -11.74 -6.10 2.07
C ASP A 49 -12.69 -7.17 1.47
N LYS A 50 -12.16 -8.10 0.66
CA LYS A 50 -12.96 -9.22 0.12
C LYS A 50 -13.53 -10.12 1.22
N ARG A 51 -12.82 -10.24 2.35
CA ARG A 51 -13.27 -10.91 3.58
C ARG A 51 -14.19 -10.05 4.44
N THR A 52 -14.56 -8.85 3.99
CA THR A 52 -15.38 -7.85 4.71
C THR A 52 -14.73 -7.31 5.99
N GLU A 53 -13.42 -7.52 6.14
CA GLU A 53 -12.61 -7.07 7.27
C GLU A 53 -12.12 -5.64 7.02
N TYR A 54 -13.07 -4.70 6.90
CA TYR A 54 -12.81 -3.33 6.42
C TYR A 54 -11.79 -2.56 7.27
N SER A 55 -11.83 -2.70 8.60
CA SER A 55 -10.87 -2.03 9.49
C SER A 55 -9.43 -2.47 9.21
N THR A 56 -9.23 -3.77 8.98
CA THR A 56 -7.92 -4.33 8.62
C THR A 56 -7.49 -3.86 7.22
N ALA A 57 -8.42 -3.89 6.25
CA ALA A 57 -8.17 -3.43 4.89
C ALA A 57 -7.70 -1.96 4.86
N ILE A 58 -8.39 -1.08 5.60
CA ILE A 58 -8.04 0.34 5.74
C ILE A 58 -6.61 0.50 6.24
N GLY A 59 -6.21 -0.24 7.29
CA GLY A 59 -4.84 -0.17 7.82
C GLY A 59 -3.78 -0.52 6.78
N TYR A 60 -4.05 -1.49 5.90
CA TYR A 60 -3.15 -1.84 4.80
C TYR A 60 -3.12 -0.77 3.71
N TYR A 61 -4.27 -0.21 3.32
CA TYR A 61 -4.32 0.88 2.33
C TYR A 61 -3.61 2.15 2.81
N GLN A 62 -3.72 2.47 4.10
CA GLN A 62 -3.00 3.60 4.70
C GLN A 62 -1.49 3.44 4.58
N LYS A 63 -0.95 2.22 4.77
CA LYS A 63 0.48 1.96 4.55
C LYS A 63 0.89 2.22 3.11
N VAL A 64 0.05 1.87 2.12
CA VAL A 64 0.33 2.15 0.70
C VAL A 64 0.48 3.65 0.45
N ILE A 65 -0.43 4.46 1.01
CA ILE A 65 -0.43 5.93 0.85
C ILE A 65 0.79 6.56 1.54
N ALA A 66 1.21 6.00 2.67
CA ALA A 66 2.34 6.49 3.46
C ALA A 66 3.71 6.29 2.77
N PHE A 67 3.87 5.27 1.93
CA PHE A 67 5.16 5.02 1.27
C PHE A 67 5.65 6.20 0.44
N THR A 68 6.93 6.52 0.57
CA THR A 68 7.63 7.47 -0.28
C THR A 68 8.33 6.78 -1.44
N ASP A 69 8.56 7.50 -2.53
CA ASP A 69 9.32 6.98 -3.68
C ASP A 69 10.71 6.48 -3.25
N ASP A 70 11.36 7.16 -2.29
CA ASP A 70 12.72 6.84 -1.88
C ASP A 70 12.78 5.60 -0.97
N GLU A 71 11.79 5.40 -0.10
CA GLU A 71 11.66 4.16 0.67
C GLU A 71 11.47 2.96 -0.23
N VAL A 72 10.60 3.09 -1.23
CA VAL A 72 10.31 2.05 -2.21
C VAL A 72 11.54 1.78 -3.08
N LYS A 73 12.22 2.84 -3.57
CA LYS A 73 13.47 2.70 -4.33
C LYS A 73 14.54 1.95 -3.56
N LYS A 74 14.81 2.34 -2.31
CA LYS A 74 15.85 1.73 -1.47
C LYS A 74 15.66 0.23 -1.31
N ASP A 75 14.43 -0.22 -1.09
CA ASP A 75 14.08 -1.64 -0.97
C ASP A 75 14.37 -2.41 -2.27
N PHE A 76 14.15 -1.77 -3.43
CA PHE A 76 14.48 -2.36 -4.72
C PHE A 76 15.96 -2.27 -5.09
N GLU A 77 16.70 -1.28 -4.55
CA GLU A 77 18.16 -1.17 -4.71
C GLU A 77 18.87 -2.35 -4.05
N ASP A 78 18.41 -2.78 -2.87
CA ASP A 78 18.95 -3.94 -2.17
C ASP A 78 18.78 -5.26 -2.97
N MET A 79 17.87 -5.26 -3.95
CA MET A 79 17.68 -6.37 -4.92
C MET A 79 18.63 -6.32 -6.13
N ASN A 80 19.58 -5.38 -6.12
CA ASN A 80 20.80 -5.18 -6.92
C ASN A 80 20.71 -5.41 -8.45
N GLN A 81 20.38 -6.61 -8.93
CA GLN A 81 20.44 -6.96 -10.36
C GLN A 81 19.20 -6.55 -11.18
N TYR A 82 18.07 -6.24 -10.52
CA TYR A 82 16.80 -5.94 -11.20
C TYR A 82 16.32 -4.49 -11.01
N TYR A 83 16.99 -3.71 -10.17
CA TYR A 83 16.55 -2.36 -9.77
C TYR A 83 16.23 -1.45 -10.95
N HIS A 84 17.18 -1.23 -11.87
CA HIS A 84 16.98 -0.34 -13.02
C HIS A 84 15.87 -0.81 -13.98
N LYS A 85 15.68 -2.13 -14.11
CA LYS A 85 14.61 -2.68 -14.95
C LYS A 85 13.26 -2.53 -14.26
N LEU A 86 13.20 -2.81 -12.96
CA LEU A 86 11.99 -2.61 -12.15
C LEU A 86 11.61 -1.13 -12.17
N MET A 87 12.49 -0.22 -11.75
CA MET A 87 12.24 1.23 -11.71
C MET A 87 11.90 1.88 -13.05
N LYS A 88 12.15 1.23 -14.18
CA LYS A 88 11.65 1.67 -15.49
C LYS A 88 10.16 1.36 -15.68
N TYR A 89 9.66 0.27 -15.08
CA TYR A 89 8.26 -0.17 -15.15
C TYR A 89 7.46 0.12 -13.86
N TYR A 90 8.14 0.40 -12.75
CA TYR A 90 7.60 0.66 -11.41
C TYR A 90 7.31 2.12 -11.01
N PRO A 91 7.77 3.19 -11.70
CA PRO A 91 7.61 4.55 -11.17
C PRO A 91 6.12 4.94 -11.14
N ASP A 92 5.35 4.45 -12.12
CA ASP A 92 3.89 4.51 -12.12
C ASP A 92 3.23 3.61 -11.07
N SER A 93 3.93 2.61 -10.55
CA SER A 93 3.34 1.55 -9.74
C SER A 93 3.02 2.03 -8.33
N LEU A 94 3.85 2.89 -7.71
CA LEU A 94 3.49 3.48 -6.42
C LEU A 94 2.30 4.43 -6.59
N VAL A 95 2.33 5.30 -7.60
CA VAL A 95 1.22 6.21 -7.91
C VAL A 95 -0.09 5.44 -8.13
N LYS A 96 -0.08 4.44 -9.02
CA LYS A 96 -1.26 3.58 -9.27
C LYS A 96 -1.68 2.81 -8.03
N ALA A 97 -0.74 2.32 -7.21
CA ALA A 97 -1.08 1.64 -5.97
C ALA A 97 -1.78 2.58 -4.99
N LYS A 98 -1.34 3.83 -4.89
CA LYS A 98 -1.99 4.86 -4.07
C LYS A 98 -3.38 5.21 -4.61
N GLU A 99 -3.54 5.42 -5.91
CA GLU A 99 -4.85 5.67 -6.53
C GLU A 99 -5.85 4.53 -6.23
N VAL A 100 -5.39 3.28 -6.33
CA VAL A 100 -6.22 2.12 -5.99
C VAL A 100 -6.50 2.10 -4.48
N ALA A 101 -5.50 2.27 -3.63
CA ALA A 101 -5.66 2.29 -2.18
C ALA A 101 -6.68 3.36 -1.73
N GLU A 102 -6.58 4.59 -2.25
CA GLU A 102 -7.51 5.69 -1.97
C GLU A 102 -8.94 5.35 -2.39
N LYS A 103 -9.12 4.76 -3.57
CA LYS A 103 -10.44 4.33 -4.04
C LYS A 103 -11.08 3.33 -3.07
N TYR A 104 -10.32 2.33 -2.63
CA TYR A 104 -10.83 1.29 -1.73
C TYR A 104 -11.04 1.83 -0.31
N LEU A 105 -10.12 2.64 0.19
CA LEU A 105 -10.20 3.30 1.49
C LEU A 105 -11.45 4.18 1.62
N ASN A 106 -11.74 5.02 0.62
CA ASN A 106 -12.96 5.83 0.58
C ASN A 106 -14.23 4.96 0.61
N ARG A 107 -14.22 3.85 -0.14
CA ARG A 107 -15.36 2.92 -0.17
C ARG A 107 -15.55 2.23 1.18
N ASP A 108 -14.46 1.78 1.81
CA ASP A 108 -14.51 0.98 3.04
C ASP A 108 -14.86 1.86 4.25
N TYR A 109 -14.38 3.11 4.29
CA TYR A 109 -14.86 4.11 5.25
C TYR A 109 -16.36 4.36 5.13
N LYS A 110 -16.87 4.52 3.89
CA LYS A 110 -18.31 4.66 3.65
C LYS A 110 -19.09 3.44 4.15
N LYS A 111 -18.58 2.21 3.96
CA LYS A 111 -19.21 0.99 4.48
C LYS A 111 -19.25 0.95 6.02
N LEU A 112 -18.26 1.55 6.68
CA LEU A 112 -18.21 1.67 8.15
C LEU A 112 -19.01 2.86 8.70
N GLY A 113 -19.70 3.64 7.85
CA GLY A 113 -20.43 4.84 8.30
C GLY A 113 -19.52 6.01 8.69
N MET A 114 -18.23 5.92 8.38
CA MET A 114 -17.23 6.97 8.60
C MET A 114 -17.19 7.82 7.33
N GLN A 115 -18.05 8.85 7.20
CA GLN A 115 -17.96 9.78 6.08
C GLN A 115 -16.95 10.89 6.38
N LYS A 116 -16.25 11.38 5.34
CA LYS A 116 -15.45 12.60 5.42
C LYS A 116 -16.32 13.73 5.98
N ASP A 117 -15.79 14.37 7.00
CA ASP A 117 -16.34 15.52 7.70
C ASP A 117 -16.70 16.62 6.68
N GLU A 118 -17.70 17.47 6.98
CA GLU A 118 -18.26 18.51 6.08
C GLU A 118 -17.24 19.53 5.53
N ALA A 119 -15.99 19.52 6.01
CA ALA A 119 -14.88 20.28 5.45
C ALA A 119 -14.30 19.67 4.15
N GLY A 120 -14.66 18.44 3.77
CA GLY A 120 -14.08 17.72 2.63
C GLY A 120 -12.63 17.27 2.83
N GLU A 121 -12.07 17.56 4.02
CA GLU A 121 -10.69 17.26 4.40
C GLU A 121 -10.55 15.76 4.74
N ASP A 122 -9.45 15.17 4.27
CA ASP A 122 -9.10 13.79 4.53
C ASP A 122 -8.36 13.70 5.87
N PRO A 123 -8.84 12.95 6.88
CA PRO A 123 -8.18 12.87 8.19
C PRO A 123 -6.73 12.37 8.11
N VAL A 124 -6.36 11.64 7.04
CA VAL A 124 -5.00 11.12 6.83
C VAL A 124 -4.10 12.13 6.11
N VAL A 125 -4.62 12.93 5.17
CA VAL A 125 -3.84 14.01 4.52
C VAL A 125 -3.42 15.04 5.56
N GLN A 126 -4.28 15.34 6.54
CA GLN A 126 -3.94 16.25 7.63
C GLN A 126 -2.80 15.69 8.51
N THR A 127 -2.80 14.39 8.78
CA THR A 127 -1.78 13.72 9.61
C THR A 127 -0.43 13.61 8.89
N LEU A 128 -0.43 13.27 7.61
CA LEU A 128 0.79 13.19 6.80
C LEU A 128 1.34 14.58 6.44
N ALA A 129 0.49 15.57 6.14
CA ALA A 129 0.92 16.95 5.87
C ALA A 129 1.48 17.62 7.12
N SER A 130 0.93 17.34 8.30
CA SER A 130 1.48 17.84 9.56
C SER A 130 2.79 17.16 9.97
N HIS A 131 3.00 15.87 9.64
CA HIS A 131 4.29 15.21 9.87
C HIS A 131 5.37 15.67 8.87
N LYS A 132 5.02 15.78 7.58
CA LYS A 132 5.96 16.32 6.57
C LYS A 132 6.32 17.77 6.84
N GLY A 133 5.39 18.62 7.27
CA GLY A 133 5.66 20.01 7.63
C GLY A 133 6.56 20.18 8.85
N ALA A 134 6.56 19.22 9.77
CA ALA A 134 7.42 19.22 10.95
C ALA A 134 8.88 18.88 10.61
N GLU A 135 9.12 17.87 9.76
CA GLU A 135 10.49 17.44 9.39
C GLU A 135 11.26 18.51 8.58
N ILE A 136 10.59 19.28 7.71
CA ILE A 136 11.25 20.37 6.94
C ILE A 136 11.54 21.62 7.79
N SER A 137 10.99 21.72 9.01
CA SER A 137 11.21 22.85 9.90
C SER A 137 12.41 22.67 10.85
N GLU A 138 12.86 21.43 11.08
CA GLU A 138 14.02 21.14 11.94
C GLU A 138 15.36 21.20 11.20
N GLU A 139 15.39 21.03 9.87
CA GLU A 139 16.63 21.16 9.06
C GLU A 139 17.07 22.60 8.75
N ARG A 140 16.34 23.63 9.24
CA ARG A 140 16.63 25.05 8.96
C ARG A 140 17.08 25.90 10.14
N SER A 141 17.51 25.28 11.23
CA SER A 141 18.02 26.00 12.41
C SER A 141 19.32 25.41 12.92
N TYR A 142 20.42 26.07 12.53
CA TYR A 142 21.79 26.08 13.07
C TYR A 142 22.71 24.88 12.84
#